data_AF-A0A2D5ZG82-F1
#
_entry.id   AF-A0A2D5ZG82-F1
#
_cell.length_a   1.000
_cell.length_b   1.000
_cell.length_c   1.000
_cell.angle_alpha   90.00
_cell.angle_beta   90.00
_cell.angle_gamma   90.00
#
_symmetry.space_group_name_H-M   'P 1'
#
loop_
_entity.id
_entity.type
_entity.pdbx_description
1 polymer ?
#
loop_
_entity_poly.entity_id
_entity_poly.type
_entity_poly.pdbx_seq_one_letter_code
_entity_poly.pdbx_strand_id
1 'polypeptide(L)'
;MAATWRSLAVAVLIALPACAPKPIVDPVSVMTDRSVPFSKRRTATEQARLANPDDPRRIKALHHVLWERGYPSWQRTNAVDELATHDETAFRDALRRRMILLRDRETLEHIFDLADEGGWTDLAPAIVRCYARRSVVVKDDERVERAAIERLHPDRSVEQVIFDVFSGVETGGAPVEVTANWKSMVRRERIAAWTLLARLVDAQELGTSLDRATTNDTLVSDMQAARRDLDIVPVQREGILRLQSLREPAQQAFWDRSVAVVSALRTDQRAGLDLRHLPLLVAGG
;
A
#
# COMPACT_ATOMS: atom_id res chain seq x y z
N MET A 1 74.51 -14.13 -50.78
CA MET A 1 74.06 -15.44 -50.24
C MET A 1 73.93 -15.25 -48.73
N ALA A 2 72.71 -14.97 -48.25
CA ALA A 2 71.81 -15.92 -47.56
C ALA A 2 72.12 -15.98 -46.05
N ALA A 3 71.18 -15.96 -45.10
CA ALA A 3 69.74 -15.69 -45.09
C ALA A 3 69.35 -15.38 -43.63
N THR A 4 68.43 -14.45 -43.41
CA THR A 4 67.84 -14.10 -42.11
C THR A 4 66.67 -15.02 -41.79
N TRP A 5 66.67 -15.67 -40.62
CA TRP A 5 65.52 -16.45 -40.13
C TRP A 5 64.73 -15.61 -39.13
N ARG A 6 63.51 -15.23 -39.52
CA ARG A 6 62.47 -14.66 -38.64
C ARG A 6 61.55 -15.80 -38.18
N SER A 7 61.53 -16.07 -36.88
CA SER A 7 60.56 -16.98 -36.27
C SER A 7 59.19 -16.30 -36.20
N LEU A 8 58.22 -16.82 -36.94
CA LEU A 8 56.81 -16.44 -36.91
C LEU A 8 56.11 -17.26 -35.82
N ALA A 9 55.66 -16.60 -34.75
CA ALA A 9 54.77 -17.20 -33.76
C ALA A 9 53.34 -17.23 -34.31
N VAL A 10 52.82 -18.43 -34.56
CA VAL A 10 51.40 -18.64 -34.91
C VAL A 10 50.65 -18.91 -33.61
N ALA A 11 49.96 -17.89 -33.09
CA ALA A 11 48.99 -18.05 -32.03
C ALA A 11 47.69 -18.64 -32.63
N VAL A 12 47.47 -19.93 -32.44
CA VAL A 12 46.22 -20.61 -32.80
C VAL A 12 45.17 -20.25 -31.74
N LEU A 13 44.25 -19.34 -32.07
CA LEU A 13 43.02 -19.12 -31.30
C LEU A 13 42.11 -20.35 -31.48
N ILE A 14 42.03 -21.21 -30.46
CA ILE A 14 41.05 -22.29 -30.40
C ILE A 14 39.70 -21.66 -30.05
N ALA A 15 38.85 -21.48 -31.06
CA ALA A 15 37.44 -21.15 -30.87
C ALA A 15 36.70 -22.40 -30.37
N LEU A 16 36.56 -22.54 -29.04
CA LEU A 16 35.66 -23.53 -28.46
C LEU A 16 34.22 -23.15 -28.85
N PRO A 17 33.43 -24.05 -29.46
CA PRO A 17 32.02 -23.81 -29.71
C PRO A 17 31.32 -23.71 -28.35
N ALA A 18 30.99 -22.50 -27.94
CA ALA A 18 30.13 -22.27 -26.80
C ALA A 18 28.79 -22.98 -27.07
N CYS A 19 28.45 -23.99 -26.27
CA CYS A 19 27.12 -24.55 -26.23
C CYS A 19 26.15 -23.48 -25.74
N ALA A 20 25.71 -22.60 -26.66
CA ALA A 20 24.63 -21.69 -26.39
C ALA A 20 23.38 -22.53 -26.10
N PRO A 21 22.74 -22.39 -24.93
CA PRO A 21 21.51 -23.10 -24.63
C PRO A 21 20.47 -22.79 -25.71
N LYS A 22 19.76 -23.82 -26.17
CA LYS A 22 18.75 -23.67 -27.22
C LYS A 22 17.69 -22.65 -26.77
N PRO A 23 17.33 -21.65 -27.61
CA PRO A 23 16.36 -20.63 -27.22
C PRO A 23 15.01 -21.27 -26.90
N ILE A 24 14.36 -20.73 -25.87
CA ILE A 24 13.02 -21.14 -25.45
C ILE A 24 12.02 -20.65 -26.49
N VAL A 25 11.15 -21.56 -26.98
CA VAL A 25 10.25 -21.27 -28.10
C VAL A 25 9.17 -20.23 -27.72
N ASP A 26 8.54 -20.36 -26.55
CA ASP A 26 7.61 -19.35 -26.01
C ASP A 26 8.10 -18.92 -24.60
N PRO A 27 8.99 -17.92 -24.51
CA PRO A 27 9.55 -17.50 -23.23
C PRO A 27 8.50 -16.86 -22.31
N VAL A 28 7.47 -16.19 -22.87
CA VAL A 28 6.39 -15.56 -22.08
C VAL A 28 5.51 -16.61 -21.41
N SER A 29 5.16 -17.69 -22.10
CA SER A 29 4.44 -18.80 -21.48
C SER A 29 5.29 -19.49 -20.42
N VAL A 30 6.59 -19.69 -20.69
CA VAL A 30 7.47 -20.42 -19.77
C VAL A 30 7.75 -19.65 -18.48
N MET A 31 7.88 -18.32 -18.53
CA MET A 31 8.14 -17.54 -17.30
C MET A 31 6.97 -17.57 -16.31
N THR A 32 5.74 -17.83 -16.76
CA THR A 32 4.56 -17.95 -15.88
C THR A 32 4.25 -19.38 -15.47
N ASP A 33 4.82 -20.38 -16.14
CA ASP A 33 4.59 -21.80 -15.86
C ASP A 33 5.28 -22.25 -14.56
N ARG A 34 4.47 -22.56 -13.54
CA ARG A 34 4.95 -22.96 -12.21
C ARG A 34 5.53 -24.37 -12.19
N SER A 35 5.19 -25.23 -13.16
CA SER A 35 5.72 -26.59 -13.27
C SER A 35 7.17 -26.64 -13.77
N VAL A 36 7.62 -25.57 -14.43
CA VAL A 36 8.98 -25.46 -14.97
C VAL A 36 9.99 -25.16 -13.85
N PRO A 37 11.24 -25.67 -13.91
CA PRO A 37 12.28 -25.31 -12.96
C PRO A 37 12.59 -23.81 -12.92
N PHE A 38 12.95 -23.29 -11.74
CA PHE A 38 13.25 -21.87 -11.52
C PHE A 38 14.29 -21.30 -12.49
N SER A 39 15.37 -22.03 -12.75
CA SER A 39 16.43 -21.60 -13.67
C SER A 39 15.91 -21.36 -15.08
N LYS A 40 15.04 -22.25 -15.58
CA LYS A 40 14.45 -22.13 -16.90
C LYS A 40 13.43 -20.99 -16.98
N ARG A 41 12.67 -20.73 -15.91
CA ARG A 41 11.83 -19.52 -15.82
C ARG A 41 12.66 -18.24 -15.88
N ARG A 42 13.77 -18.18 -15.14
CA ARG A 42 14.69 -17.03 -15.15
C ARG A 42 15.25 -16.78 -16.55
N THR A 43 15.74 -17.82 -17.23
CA THR A 43 16.20 -17.72 -18.62
C THR A 43 15.08 -17.26 -19.55
N ALA A 44 13.85 -17.74 -19.35
CA ALA A 44 12.71 -17.32 -20.14
C ALA A 44 12.37 -15.83 -19.95
N THR A 45 12.41 -15.33 -18.70
CA THR A 45 12.19 -13.91 -18.42
C THR A 45 13.23 -13.04 -19.14
N GLU A 46 14.52 -13.37 -19.02
CA GLU A 46 15.59 -12.63 -19.71
C GLU A 46 15.44 -12.70 -21.24
N GLN A 47 15.12 -13.88 -21.77
CA GLN A 47 14.92 -14.03 -23.21
C GLN A 47 13.72 -13.22 -23.72
N ALA A 48 12.61 -13.20 -22.97
CA ALA A 48 11.44 -12.39 -23.31
C ALA A 48 11.76 -10.89 -23.29
N ARG A 49 12.50 -10.43 -22.26
CA ARG A 49 12.94 -9.05 -22.10
C ARG A 49 13.83 -8.59 -23.28
N LEU A 50 14.80 -9.42 -23.67
CA LEU A 50 15.72 -9.10 -24.77
C LEU A 50 15.07 -9.18 -26.15
N ALA A 51 14.15 -10.12 -26.36
CA ALA A 51 13.53 -10.33 -27.67
C ALA A 51 12.47 -9.26 -27.98
N ASN A 52 11.64 -8.89 -27.00
CA ASN A 52 10.60 -7.88 -27.18
C ASN A 52 10.21 -7.22 -25.84
N PRO A 53 10.90 -6.14 -25.43
CA PRO A 53 10.69 -5.51 -24.12
C PRO A 53 9.30 -4.88 -23.96
N ASP A 54 8.62 -4.53 -25.05
CA ASP A 54 7.31 -3.87 -25.02
C ASP A 54 6.16 -4.79 -25.43
N ASP A 55 6.39 -6.11 -25.54
CA ASP A 55 5.34 -7.08 -25.86
C ASP A 55 4.22 -7.03 -24.81
N PRO A 56 2.96 -6.68 -25.18
CA PRO A 56 1.83 -6.65 -24.26
C PRO A 56 1.58 -7.98 -23.55
N ARG A 57 1.91 -9.12 -24.19
CA ARG A 57 1.83 -10.44 -23.55
C ARG A 57 2.83 -10.56 -22.40
N ARG A 58 4.04 -10.05 -22.57
CA ARG A 58 5.08 -10.02 -21.53
C ARG A 58 4.67 -9.11 -20.39
N ILE A 59 4.21 -7.89 -20.66
CA ILE A 59 3.74 -6.95 -19.62
C ILE A 59 2.60 -7.56 -18.80
N LYS A 60 1.63 -8.20 -19.47
CA LYS A 60 0.56 -8.95 -18.80
C LYS A 60 1.09 -10.10 -17.95
N ALA A 61 2.10 -10.83 -18.43
CA ALA A 61 2.75 -11.91 -17.69
C ALA A 61 3.50 -11.39 -16.44
N LEU A 62 4.18 -10.24 -16.53
CA LEU A 62 4.84 -9.61 -15.38
C LEU A 62 3.83 -9.19 -14.30
N HIS A 63 2.72 -8.57 -14.70
CA HIS A 63 1.62 -8.31 -13.76
C HIS A 63 1.07 -9.60 -13.14
N HIS A 64 0.93 -10.67 -13.91
CA HIS A 64 0.51 -11.97 -13.37
C HIS A 64 1.50 -12.48 -12.32
N VAL A 65 2.81 -12.47 -12.62
CA VAL A 65 3.88 -12.87 -11.69
C VAL A 65 3.85 -12.06 -10.40
N LEU A 66 3.72 -10.74 -10.51
CA LEU A 66 3.74 -9.84 -9.35
C LEU A 66 2.54 -10.06 -8.43
N TRP A 67 1.32 -10.09 -9.00
CA TRP A 67 0.08 -10.05 -8.21
C TRP A 67 -0.41 -11.41 -7.75
N GLU A 68 -0.04 -12.50 -8.45
CA GLU A 68 -0.50 -13.84 -8.10
C GLU A 68 0.35 -14.50 -7.01
N ARG A 69 -0.30 -15.38 -6.25
CA ARG A 69 0.35 -16.20 -5.23
C ARG A 69 1.18 -17.31 -5.89
N GLY A 70 2.23 -17.76 -5.19
CA GLY A 70 3.03 -18.92 -5.62
C GLY A 70 4.27 -18.60 -6.46
N TYR A 71 4.50 -17.35 -6.84
CA TYR A 71 5.79 -16.91 -7.39
C TYR A 71 6.80 -16.60 -6.27
N PRO A 72 8.09 -16.91 -6.46
CA PRO A 72 9.15 -16.58 -5.50
C PRO A 72 9.50 -15.09 -5.55
N SER A 73 10.09 -14.58 -4.46
CA SER A 73 10.38 -13.15 -4.26
C SER A 73 11.28 -12.57 -5.36
N TRP A 74 12.37 -13.25 -5.73
CA TRP A 74 13.25 -12.81 -6.84
C TRP A 74 12.51 -12.57 -8.16
N GLN A 75 11.47 -13.34 -8.45
CA GLN A 75 10.71 -13.20 -9.70
C GLN A 75 9.72 -12.03 -9.60
N ARG A 76 9.22 -11.75 -8.40
CA ARG A 76 8.39 -10.57 -8.13
C ARG A 76 9.20 -9.28 -8.16
N THR A 77 10.37 -9.25 -7.53
CA THR A 77 11.25 -8.06 -7.53
C THR A 77 11.71 -7.72 -8.95
N ASN A 78 12.12 -8.73 -9.73
CA ASN A 78 12.39 -8.52 -11.16
C ASN A 78 11.15 -8.02 -11.95
N ALA A 79 9.95 -8.52 -11.64
CA ALA A 79 8.73 -8.00 -12.25
C ALA A 79 8.42 -6.55 -11.83
N VAL A 80 8.75 -6.15 -10.60
CA VAL A 80 8.66 -4.76 -10.14
C VAL A 80 9.58 -3.88 -10.98
N ASP A 81 10.87 -4.25 -11.11
CA ASP A 81 11.86 -3.48 -11.89
C ASP A 81 11.43 -3.31 -13.34
N GLU A 82 11.00 -4.40 -13.98
CA GLU A 82 10.62 -4.39 -15.39
C GLU A 82 9.33 -3.60 -15.65
N LEU A 83 8.35 -3.66 -14.74
CA LEU A 83 7.11 -2.88 -14.87
C LEU A 83 7.35 -1.39 -14.62
N ALA A 84 8.15 -1.04 -13.61
CA ALA A 84 8.50 0.35 -13.32
C ALA A 84 9.30 0.98 -14.46
N THR A 85 10.23 0.24 -15.06
CA THR A 85 11.03 0.71 -16.20
C THR A 85 10.18 0.89 -17.47
N HIS A 86 9.20 0.01 -17.70
CA HIS A 86 8.36 0.08 -18.90
C HIS A 86 7.36 1.24 -18.84
N ASP A 87 6.64 1.39 -17.73
CA ASP A 87 5.70 2.49 -17.52
C ASP A 87 5.54 2.75 -16.01
N GLU A 88 6.35 3.68 -15.49
CA GLU A 88 6.37 4.05 -14.07
C GLU A 88 4.99 4.53 -13.59
N THR A 89 4.31 5.36 -14.40
CA THR A 89 3.04 5.97 -14.02
C THR A 89 1.95 4.91 -13.90
N ALA A 90 1.82 4.02 -14.90
CA ALA A 90 0.87 2.92 -14.84
C ALA A 90 1.21 1.93 -13.72
N PHE A 91 2.50 1.73 -13.43
CA PHE A 91 2.94 0.87 -12.34
C PHE A 91 2.58 1.45 -10.96
N ARG A 92 2.83 2.73 -10.70
CA ARG A 92 2.44 3.42 -9.46
C ARG A 92 0.92 3.37 -9.25
N ASP A 93 0.14 3.58 -10.30
CA ASP A 93 -1.30 3.42 -10.28
C ASP A 93 -1.73 1.98 -9.93
N ALA A 94 -1.00 0.98 -10.43
CA ALA A 94 -1.24 -0.42 -10.08
C ALA A 94 -0.89 -0.70 -8.61
N LEU A 95 0.26 -0.19 -8.11
CA LEU A 95 0.66 -0.29 -6.71
C LEU A 95 -0.40 0.31 -5.78
N ARG A 96 -0.86 1.53 -6.04
CA ARG A 96 -1.88 2.19 -5.22
C ARG A 96 -3.14 1.32 -5.05
N ARG A 97 -3.56 0.68 -6.14
CA ARG A 97 -4.74 -0.19 -6.14
C ARG A 97 -4.48 -1.53 -5.46
N ARG A 98 -3.34 -2.17 -5.72
CA ARG A 98 -3.13 -3.61 -5.48
C ARG A 98 -2.03 -3.97 -4.48
N MET A 99 -1.21 -3.02 -4.02
CA MET A 99 -0.09 -3.29 -3.09
C MET A 99 -0.54 -4.01 -1.81
N ILE A 100 -1.77 -3.78 -1.35
CA ILE A 100 -2.38 -4.48 -0.21
C ILE A 100 -2.46 -6.01 -0.37
N LEU A 101 -2.41 -6.50 -1.62
CA LEU A 101 -2.42 -7.93 -1.95
C LEU A 101 -1.05 -8.58 -1.73
N LEU A 102 0.02 -7.78 -1.76
CA LEU A 102 1.38 -8.24 -1.52
C LEU A 102 1.58 -8.53 -0.03
N ARG A 103 2.07 -9.73 0.25
CA ARG A 103 2.35 -10.23 1.60
C ARG A 103 3.81 -10.62 1.78
N ASP A 104 4.55 -10.72 0.68
CA ASP A 104 5.97 -11.02 0.68
C ASP A 104 6.75 -9.78 1.11
N ARG A 105 7.53 -9.91 2.18
CA ARG A 105 8.27 -8.80 2.79
C ARG A 105 9.35 -8.27 1.86
N GLU A 106 10.12 -9.17 1.25
CA GLU A 106 11.20 -8.82 0.31
C GLU A 106 10.67 -8.02 -0.88
N THR A 107 9.55 -8.44 -1.48
CA THR A 107 8.90 -7.67 -2.55
C THR A 107 8.43 -6.29 -2.09
N LEU A 108 7.88 -6.17 -0.87
CA LEU A 108 7.45 -4.88 -0.33
C LEU A 108 8.63 -3.95 -0.04
N GLU A 109 9.69 -4.46 0.59
CA GLU A 109 10.94 -3.71 0.82
C GLU A 109 11.49 -3.18 -0.50
N HIS A 110 11.58 -4.04 -1.52
CA HIS A 110 12.04 -3.64 -2.86
C HIS A 110 11.18 -2.55 -3.50
N ILE A 111 9.85 -2.64 -3.38
CA ILE A 111 8.93 -1.58 -3.86
C ILE A 111 9.14 -0.28 -3.10
N PHE A 112 9.40 -0.33 -1.78
CA PHE A 112 9.62 0.86 -0.97
C PHE A 112 10.97 1.52 -1.22
N ASP A 113 12.01 0.73 -1.50
CA ASP A 113 13.32 1.25 -1.90
C ASP A 113 13.19 1.96 -3.26
N LEU A 114 12.49 1.35 -4.21
CA LEU A 114 12.21 1.99 -5.50
C LEU A 114 11.35 3.26 -5.37
N ALA A 115 10.37 3.25 -4.46
CA ALA A 115 9.55 4.43 -4.17
C ALA A 115 10.36 5.58 -3.56
N ASP A 116 11.29 5.26 -2.67
CA ASP A 116 12.20 6.22 -2.04
C ASP A 116 13.16 6.83 -3.09
N GLU A 117 13.83 5.98 -3.88
CA GLU A 117 14.70 6.41 -4.98
C GLU A 117 13.98 7.28 -6.01
N GLY A 118 12.73 6.96 -6.32
CA GLY A 118 11.88 7.71 -7.26
C GLY A 118 11.13 8.90 -6.65
N GLY A 119 11.19 9.10 -5.33
CA GLY A 119 10.43 10.15 -4.63
C GLY A 119 8.90 10.01 -4.76
N TRP A 120 8.38 8.78 -4.79
CA TRP A 120 6.97 8.45 -4.99
C TRP A 120 6.11 8.65 -3.74
N THR A 121 6.08 9.90 -3.26
CA THR A 121 5.34 10.33 -2.06
C THR A 121 3.83 10.09 -2.18
N ASP A 122 3.31 10.07 -3.40
CA ASP A 122 1.92 9.73 -3.72
C ASP A 122 1.53 8.29 -3.34
N LEU A 123 2.49 7.40 -3.10
CA LEU A 123 2.20 6.06 -2.61
C LEU A 123 1.92 5.99 -1.11
N ALA A 124 2.12 7.09 -0.35
CA ALA A 124 1.91 7.12 1.10
C ALA A 124 0.54 6.54 1.55
N PRO A 125 -0.61 6.87 0.93
CA PRO A 125 -1.89 6.27 1.30
C PRO A 125 -1.92 4.75 1.12
N ALA A 126 -1.26 4.24 0.08
CA ALA A 126 -1.20 2.81 -0.19
C ALA A 126 -0.28 2.08 0.81
N ILE A 127 0.85 2.72 1.19
CA ILE A 127 1.78 2.21 2.21
C ILE A 127 1.10 2.17 3.57
N VAL A 128 0.44 3.27 3.96
CA VAL A 128 -0.36 3.36 5.19
C VAL A 128 -1.45 2.28 5.23
N ARG A 129 -2.14 2.03 4.11
CA ARG A 129 -3.12 0.93 4.01
C ARG A 129 -2.49 -0.44 4.23
N CYS A 130 -1.27 -0.67 3.75
CA CYS A 130 -0.53 -1.91 3.99
C CYS A 130 -0.11 -2.05 5.45
N TYR A 131 0.36 -0.95 6.04
CA TYR A 131 0.77 -0.86 7.44
C TYR A 131 -0.39 -1.09 8.42
N ALA A 132 -1.59 -0.60 8.09
CA ALA A 132 -2.79 -0.79 8.90
C ALA A 132 -3.20 -2.27 9.11
N ARG A 133 -2.73 -3.19 8.26
CA ARG A 133 -2.95 -4.63 8.46
C ARG A 133 -2.25 -5.07 9.73
N ARG A 134 -2.93 -5.77 10.64
CA ARG A 134 -2.26 -6.31 11.83
C ARG A 134 -1.23 -7.37 11.46
N SER A 135 -0.05 -7.28 12.06
CA SER A 135 0.97 -8.32 12.06
C SER A 135 1.03 -8.91 13.46
N VAL A 136 1.05 -10.25 13.55
CA VAL A 136 1.23 -10.96 14.82
C VAL A 136 2.70 -11.28 15.09
N VAL A 137 3.55 -11.15 14.08
CA VAL A 137 4.97 -11.56 14.12
C VAL A 137 5.89 -10.36 14.33
N VAL A 138 5.57 -9.23 13.70
CA VAL A 138 6.42 -8.03 13.69
C VAL A 138 5.66 -6.90 14.37
N LYS A 139 6.29 -6.26 15.35
CA LYS A 139 5.75 -5.09 16.03
C LYS A 139 5.69 -3.90 15.07
N ASP A 140 4.80 -2.95 15.32
CA ASP A 140 4.57 -1.83 14.40
C ASP A 140 5.80 -0.95 14.17
N ASP A 141 6.61 -0.71 15.20
CA ASP A 141 7.85 0.05 15.16
C ASP A 141 8.93 -0.58 14.27
N GLU A 142 8.92 -1.91 14.13
CA GLU A 142 9.88 -2.69 13.35
C GLU A 142 9.43 -2.96 11.90
N ARG A 143 8.26 -2.43 11.49
CA ARG A 143 7.70 -2.73 10.18
C ARG A 143 8.32 -1.93 9.05
N VAL A 144 8.49 -2.61 7.92
CA VAL A 144 9.02 -2.05 6.68
C VAL A 144 8.20 -0.88 6.16
N GLU A 145 6.88 -0.89 6.37
CA GLU A 145 6.01 0.22 5.98
C GLU A 145 6.28 1.49 6.79
N ARG A 146 6.65 1.37 8.08
CA ARG A 146 7.01 2.51 8.93
C ARG A 146 8.29 3.17 8.41
N ALA A 147 9.33 2.38 8.19
CA ALA A 147 10.60 2.86 7.65
C ALA A 147 10.42 3.50 6.26
N ALA A 148 9.56 2.95 5.40
CA ALA A 148 9.26 3.54 4.10
C ALA A 148 8.60 4.93 4.22
N ILE A 149 7.67 5.11 5.15
CA ILE A 149 7.03 6.42 5.40
C ILE A 149 8.08 7.44 5.89
N GLU A 150 8.98 7.04 6.79
CA GLU A 150 10.05 7.91 7.30
C GLU A 150 10.98 8.38 6.19
N ARG A 151 11.34 7.48 5.25
CA ARG A 151 12.21 7.83 4.12
C ARG A 151 11.53 8.74 3.10
N LEU A 152 10.26 8.45 2.75
CA LEU A 152 9.49 9.26 1.80
C LEU A 152 9.11 10.64 2.33
N HIS A 153 9.05 10.81 3.66
CA HIS A 153 8.64 12.05 4.31
C HIS A 153 9.56 12.42 5.48
N PRO A 154 10.83 12.75 5.21
CA PRO A 154 11.85 12.96 6.24
C PRO A 154 11.54 14.15 7.16
N ASP A 155 10.77 15.13 6.67
CA ASP A 155 10.41 16.34 7.41
C ASP A 155 9.15 16.20 8.29
N ARG A 156 8.52 15.02 8.30
CA ARG A 156 7.27 14.76 9.03
C ARG A 156 7.40 13.50 9.89
N SER A 157 6.72 13.47 11.04
CA SER A 157 6.57 12.22 11.78
C SER A 157 5.67 11.24 11.02
N VAL A 158 5.85 9.95 11.27
CA VAL A 158 5.00 8.90 10.69
C VAL A 158 3.54 9.11 11.04
N GLU A 159 3.26 9.47 12.29
CA GLU A 159 1.94 9.74 12.83
C GLU A 159 1.28 10.92 12.10
N GLN A 160 2.05 11.98 11.80
CA GLN A 160 1.56 13.12 11.03
C GLN A 160 1.20 12.70 9.59
N VAL A 161 2.04 11.92 8.91
CA VAL A 161 1.73 11.42 7.55
C VAL A 161 0.46 10.56 7.56
N ILE A 162 0.33 9.66 8.54
CA ILE A 162 -0.87 8.82 8.68
C ILE A 162 -2.12 9.70 8.92
N PHE A 163 -2.00 10.73 9.75
CA PHE A 163 -3.09 11.68 9.97
C PHE A 163 -3.43 12.50 8.71
N ASP A 164 -2.44 12.90 7.92
CA ASP A 164 -2.64 13.61 6.65
C ASP A 164 -3.37 12.73 5.62
N VAL A 165 -3.06 11.42 5.59
CA VAL A 165 -3.82 10.45 4.80
C VAL A 165 -5.27 10.38 5.31
N PHE A 166 -5.49 10.28 6.62
CA PHE A 166 -6.84 10.26 7.19
C PHE A 166 -7.64 11.53 6.91
N SER A 167 -7.04 12.71 7.06
CA SER A 167 -7.72 14.00 6.87
C SER A 167 -7.96 14.34 5.39
N GLY A 168 -7.34 13.59 4.47
CA GLY A 168 -7.44 13.81 3.04
C GLY A 168 -6.54 14.95 2.55
N VAL A 169 -5.54 15.36 3.32
CA VAL A 169 -4.46 16.25 2.86
C VAL A 169 -3.52 15.46 1.95
N GLU A 170 -3.15 14.26 2.36
CA GLU A 170 -2.32 13.35 1.57
C GLU A 170 -3.22 12.47 0.68
N THR A 171 -3.57 13.00 -0.49
CA THR A 171 -4.27 12.22 -1.53
C THR A 171 -3.25 11.89 -2.60
N GLY A 172 -2.89 10.62 -2.76
CA GLY A 172 -1.77 10.14 -3.59
C GLY A 172 -1.85 10.39 -5.11
N GLY A 173 -2.07 11.64 -5.52
CA GLY A 173 -2.57 12.04 -6.83
C GLY A 173 -4.08 11.82 -6.95
N ALA A 174 -4.78 12.72 -7.65
CA ALA A 174 -6.15 12.49 -8.11
C ALA A 174 -6.10 12.05 -9.57
N PRO A 175 -6.88 11.04 -10.00
CA PRO A 175 -7.00 10.69 -11.40
C PRO A 175 -7.64 11.86 -12.16
N VAL A 176 -7.42 11.89 -13.48
CA VAL A 176 -8.07 12.85 -14.39
C VAL A 176 -9.60 12.81 -14.23
N GLU A 177 -10.16 11.62 -13.94
CA GLU A 177 -11.59 11.44 -13.64
C GLU A 177 -11.82 10.73 -12.30
N VAL A 178 -12.56 11.40 -11.42
CA VAL A 178 -12.91 10.89 -10.09
C VAL A 178 -14.11 9.93 -10.17
N THR A 179 -13.82 8.64 -10.34
CA THR A 179 -14.84 7.58 -10.39
C THR A 179 -15.40 7.21 -9.00
N ALA A 180 -16.54 6.53 -8.95
CA ALA A 180 -17.08 5.98 -7.69
C ALA A 180 -16.13 4.97 -7.03
N ASN A 181 -15.44 4.15 -7.85
CA ASN A 181 -14.43 3.20 -7.39
C ASN A 181 -13.24 3.90 -6.73
N TRP A 182 -12.81 5.03 -7.30
CA TRP A 182 -11.78 5.88 -6.72
C TRP A 182 -12.18 6.42 -5.34
N LYS A 183 -13.37 7.04 -5.23
CA LYS A 183 -13.89 7.55 -3.96
C LYS A 183 -13.97 6.45 -2.90
N SER A 184 -14.41 5.26 -3.29
CA SER A 184 -14.45 4.08 -2.41
C SER A 184 -13.05 3.65 -1.95
N MET A 185 -12.05 3.68 -2.84
CA MET A 185 -10.67 3.37 -2.50
C MET A 185 -10.08 4.37 -1.51
N VAL A 186 -10.20 5.67 -1.80
CA VAL A 186 -9.73 6.75 -0.91
C VAL A 186 -10.39 6.63 0.46
N ARG A 187 -11.71 6.39 0.51
CA ARG A 187 -12.40 6.17 1.78
C ARG A 187 -11.82 4.98 2.58
N ARG A 188 -11.45 3.88 1.91
CA ARG A 188 -10.80 2.74 2.57
C ARG A 188 -9.40 3.07 3.06
N GLU A 189 -8.62 3.84 2.30
CA GLU A 189 -7.29 4.33 2.71
C GLU A 189 -7.39 5.19 3.98
N ARG A 190 -8.35 6.12 4.01
CA ARG A 190 -8.59 7.03 5.14
C ARG A 190 -9.02 6.30 6.41
N ILE A 191 -9.95 5.35 6.29
CA ILE A 191 -10.37 4.50 7.42
C ILE A 191 -9.19 3.66 7.93
N ALA A 192 -8.37 3.09 7.03
CA ALA A 192 -7.21 2.32 7.41
C ALA A 192 -6.16 3.18 8.14
N ALA A 193 -5.94 4.41 7.67
CA ALA A 193 -5.05 5.38 8.31
C ALA A 193 -5.50 5.72 9.72
N TRP A 194 -6.79 6.01 9.93
CA TRP A 194 -7.31 6.27 11.28
C TRP A 194 -7.16 5.09 12.23
N THR A 195 -7.55 3.88 11.79
CA THR A 195 -7.41 2.68 12.61
C THR A 195 -5.96 2.33 12.90
N LEU A 196 -5.04 2.65 11.99
CA LEU A 196 -3.61 2.54 12.24
C LEU A 196 -3.16 3.57 13.29
N LEU A 197 -3.50 4.84 13.11
CA LEU A 197 -3.10 5.91 14.03
C LEU A 197 -3.53 5.62 15.46
N ALA A 198 -4.80 5.21 15.64
CA ALA A 198 -5.35 4.84 16.94
C ALA A 198 -4.66 3.63 17.62
N ARG A 199 -3.81 2.90 16.90
CA ARG A 199 -2.97 1.82 17.45
C ARG A 199 -1.56 2.30 17.79
N LEU A 200 -1.08 3.37 17.16
CA LEU A 200 0.26 3.92 17.35
C LEU A 200 0.32 4.96 18.47
N VAL A 201 -0.77 5.73 18.65
CA VAL A 201 -0.84 6.81 19.63
C VAL A 201 -1.87 6.54 20.72
N ASP A 202 -1.79 7.26 21.83
CA ASP A 202 -2.79 7.18 22.88
C ASP A 202 -4.09 7.95 22.52
N ALA A 203 -5.13 7.75 23.33
CA ALA A 203 -6.44 8.37 23.07
C ALA A 203 -6.43 9.90 23.18
N GLN A 204 -5.53 10.47 23.99
CA GLN A 204 -5.41 11.91 24.18
C GLN A 204 -4.82 12.53 22.90
N GLU A 205 -3.71 11.99 22.41
CA GLU A 205 -3.02 12.43 21.20
C GLU A 205 -3.90 12.26 19.95
N LEU A 206 -4.62 11.14 19.86
CA LEU A 206 -5.61 10.91 18.80
C LEU A 206 -6.69 12.00 18.78
N GLY A 207 -7.18 12.34 19.97
CA GLY A 207 -8.14 13.39 20.19
C GLY A 207 -7.63 14.78 19.80
N THR A 208 -6.45 15.15 20.28
CA THR A 208 -5.80 16.43 19.95
C THR A 208 -5.51 16.56 18.46
N SER A 209 -5.16 15.46 17.79
CA SER A 209 -4.97 15.47 16.33
C SER A 209 -6.28 15.75 15.60
N LEU A 210 -7.37 15.11 16.02
CA LEU A 210 -8.70 15.34 15.48
C LEU A 210 -9.21 16.77 15.71
N ASP A 211 -8.96 17.33 16.90
CA ASP A 211 -9.36 18.70 17.25
C ASP A 211 -8.62 19.76 16.41
N ARG A 212 -7.38 19.46 15.99
CA ARG A 212 -6.56 20.34 15.13
C ARG A 212 -6.92 20.27 13.65
N ALA A 213 -7.66 19.25 13.20
CA ALA A 213 -8.02 19.16 11.79
C ALA A 213 -8.97 20.28 11.37
N THR A 214 -8.56 21.06 10.38
CA THR A 214 -9.32 22.21 9.85
C THR A 214 -10.06 21.90 8.56
N THR A 215 -10.25 20.62 8.22
CA THR A 215 -10.83 20.20 6.94
C THR A 215 -12.35 20.24 6.95
N ASN A 216 -12.95 20.64 5.81
CA ASN A 216 -14.39 20.56 5.56
C ASN A 216 -14.85 19.14 5.13
N ASP A 217 -13.98 18.15 5.30
CA ASP A 217 -14.27 16.78 4.94
C ASP A 217 -15.31 16.14 5.88
N THR A 218 -16.28 15.43 5.31
CA THR A 218 -17.41 14.84 6.05
C THR A 218 -16.97 13.79 7.05
N LEU A 219 -15.99 12.94 6.72
CA LEU A 219 -15.50 11.92 7.65
C LEU A 219 -14.84 12.56 8.87
N VAL A 220 -14.05 13.59 8.69
CA VAL A 220 -13.41 14.29 9.82
C VAL A 220 -14.44 15.04 10.65
N SER A 221 -15.38 15.72 10.00
CA SER A 221 -16.48 16.43 10.68
C SER A 221 -17.34 15.48 11.52
N ASP A 222 -17.66 14.30 11.00
CA ASP A 222 -18.40 13.26 11.73
C ASP A 222 -17.64 12.80 12.97
N MET A 223 -16.33 12.54 12.82
CA MET A 223 -15.45 12.14 13.92
C MET A 223 -15.37 13.21 15.00
N GLN A 224 -15.22 14.48 14.61
CA GLN A 224 -15.23 15.63 15.53
C GLN A 224 -16.58 15.75 16.25
N ALA A 225 -17.70 15.54 15.54
CA ALA A 225 -19.03 15.55 16.15
C ALA A 225 -19.21 14.42 17.17
N ALA A 226 -18.74 13.20 16.88
CA ALA A 226 -18.77 12.09 17.85
C ALA A 226 -17.99 12.41 19.13
N ARG A 227 -16.79 12.99 18.99
CA ARG A 227 -15.96 13.40 20.12
C ARG A 227 -16.63 14.51 20.93
N ARG A 228 -17.10 15.57 20.28
CA ARG A 228 -17.69 16.74 20.95
C ARG A 228 -19.04 16.42 21.60
N ASP A 229 -19.92 15.74 20.87
CA ASP A 229 -21.32 15.60 21.25
C ASP A 229 -21.54 14.36 22.14
N LEU A 230 -20.71 13.32 21.99
CA LEU A 230 -20.88 12.04 22.68
C LEU A 230 -19.67 11.62 23.54
N ASP A 231 -18.56 12.35 23.50
CA ASP A 231 -17.30 11.95 24.16
C ASP A 231 -16.81 10.57 23.70
N ILE A 232 -17.08 10.22 22.42
CA ILE A 232 -16.71 8.93 21.81
C ILE A 232 -15.83 9.18 20.59
N VAL A 233 -14.70 8.47 20.54
CA VAL A 233 -13.80 8.47 19.39
C VAL A 233 -13.73 7.04 18.82
N PRO A 234 -14.45 6.71 17.74
CA PRO A 234 -14.44 5.36 17.21
C PRO A 234 -13.10 5.06 16.54
N VAL A 235 -12.39 4.03 17.02
CA VAL A 235 -11.04 3.66 16.51
C VAL A 235 -11.07 2.51 15.51
N GLN A 236 -12.17 1.76 15.44
CA GLN A 236 -12.35 0.61 14.56
C GLN A 236 -13.20 0.96 13.34
N ARG A 237 -12.96 0.24 12.24
CA ARG A 237 -13.70 0.41 10.98
C ARG A 237 -15.21 0.35 11.18
N GLU A 238 -15.71 -0.63 11.92
CA GLU A 238 -17.14 -0.83 12.17
C GLU A 238 -17.75 0.35 12.92
N GLY A 239 -17.02 0.90 13.90
CA GLY A 239 -17.41 2.11 14.64
C GLY A 239 -17.51 3.33 13.72
N ILE A 240 -16.51 3.52 12.85
CA ILE A 240 -16.50 4.64 11.87
C ILE A 240 -17.67 4.50 10.89
N LEU A 241 -17.92 3.30 10.35
CA LEU A 241 -19.03 3.06 9.44
C LEU A 241 -20.39 3.32 10.12
N ARG A 242 -20.52 2.91 11.38
CA ARG A 242 -21.71 3.17 12.20
C ARG A 242 -21.89 4.66 12.45
N LEU A 243 -20.82 5.39 12.75
CA LEU A 243 -20.86 6.83 12.93
C LEU A 243 -21.40 7.52 11.67
N GLN A 244 -20.87 7.19 10.50
CA GLN A 244 -21.33 7.80 9.25
C GLN A 244 -22.82 7.55 9.00
N SER A 245 -23.32 6.36 9.33
CA SER A 245 -24.76 6.07 9.27
C SER A 245 -25.57 6.90 10.28
N LEU A 246 -25.07 7.06 11.52
CA LEU A 246 -25.71 7.88 12.56
C LEU A 246 -25.73 9.38 12.23
N ARG A 247 -24.85 9.83 11.33
CA ARG A 247 -24.73 11.23 10.88
C ARG A 247 -25.52 11.51 9.60
N GLU A 248 -26.21 10.52 9.04
CA GLU A 248 -27.16 10.75 7.95
C GLU A 248 -28.34 11.62 8.45
N PRO A 249 -28.90 12.52 7.61
CA PRO A 249 -30.00 13.40 8.02
C PRO A 249 -31.22 12.65 8.57
N ALA A 250 -31.48 11.44 8.06
CA ALA A 250 -32.58 10.59 8.53
C ALA A 250 -32.41 10.12 9.99
N GLN A 251 -31.18 10.11 10.52
CA GLN A 251 -30.85 9.69 11.88
C GLN A 251 -30.72 10.87 12.86
N GLN A 252 -30.95 12.12 12.42
CA GLN A 252 -30.73 13.32 13.25
C GLN A 252 -31.49 13.27 14.57
N ALA A 253 -32.77 12.88 14.56
CA ALA A 253 -33.56 12.76 15.79
C ALA A 253 -33.03 11.70 16.77
N PHE A 254 -32.41 10.63 16.27
CA PHE A 254 -31.74 9.64 17.11
C PHE A 254 -30.41 10.17 17.65
N TRP A 255 -29.64 10.91 16.84
CA TRP A 255 -28.42 11.59 17.28
C TRP A 255 -28.71 12.55 18.42
N ASP A 256 -29.68 13.45 18.27
CA ASP A 256 -30.02 14.46 19.28
C ASP A 256 -30.43 13.83 20.62
N ARG A 257 -31.22 12.75 20.58
CA ARG A 257 -31.54 11.96 21.79
C ARG A 257 -30.30 11.31 22.40
N SER A 258 -29.42 10.76 21.58
CA SER A 258 -28.17 10.16 22.05
C SER A 258 -27.30 11.18 22.77
N VAL A 259 -27.17 12.39 22.22
CA VAL A 259 -26.45 13.51 22.84
C VAL A 259 -27.08 13.89 24.18
N ALA A 260 -28.41 14.04 24.23
CA ALA A 260 -29.10 14.36 25.46
C ALA A 260 -28.85 13.31 26.57
N VAL A 261 -29.00 12.03 26.25
CA VAL A 261 -28.78 10.93 27.21
C VAL A 261 -27.33 10.87 27.66
N VAL A 262 -26.37 10.93 26.73
CA VAL A 262 -24.94 10.85 27.07
C VAL A 262 -24.50 12.06 27.90
N SER A 263 -25.03 13.26 27.61
CA SER A 263 -24.73 14.47 28.38
C SER A 263 -25.20 14.39 29.84
N ALA A 264 -26.25 13.59 30.12
CA ALA A 264 -26.77 13.35 31.47
C ALA A 264 -25.96 12.29 32.24
N LEU A 265 -25.12 11.49 31.57
CA LEU A 265 -24.26 10.50 32.22
C LEU A 265 -23.13 11.17 33.01
N ARG A 266 -22.80 10.61 34.17
CA ARG A 266 -21.61 10.97 34.94
C ARG A 266 -20.33 10.49 34.23
N THR A 267 -19.19 11.09 34.57
CA THR A 267 -17.88 10.76 33.99
C THR A 267 -17.53 9.27 34.13
N ASP A 268 -17.83 8.64 35.26
CA ASP A 268 -17.60 7.21 35.49
C ASP A 268 -18.47 6.32 34.58
N GLN A 269 -19.68 6.76 34.26
CA GLN A 269 -20.60 6.04 33.37
C GLN A 269 -20.24 6.18 31.89
N ARG A 270 -19.49 7.23 31.52
CA ARG A 270 -18.98 7.42 30.16
C ARG A 270 -17.72 6.61 29.88
N ALA A 271 -17.04 6.11 30.91
CA ALA A 271 -15.85 5.30 30.75
C ALA A 271 -16.15 4.03 29.93
N GLY A 272 -15.47 3.85 28.81
CA GLY A 272 -15.67 2.71 27.90
C GLY A 272 -16.95 2.79 27.06
N LEU A 273 -17.62 3.95 27.00
CA LEU A 273 -18.74 4.18 26.12
C LEU A 273 -18.31 4.08 24.64
N ASP A 274 -19.16 3.47 23.82
CA ASP A 274 -18.94 3.27 22.38
C ASP A 274 -20.28 3.45 21.66
N LEU A 275 -20.24 3.78 20.38
CA LEU A 275 -21.40 4.02 19.51
C LEU A 275 -22.39 2.86 19.49
N ARG A 276 -21.90 1.64 19.75
CA ARG A 276 -22.74 0.44 19.83
C ARG A 276 -23.69 0.44 21.04
N HIS A 277 -23.37 1.19 22.09
CA HIS A 277 -24.18 1.28 23.31
C HIS A 277 -25.34 2.29 23.19
N LEU A 278 -25.27 3.24 22.25
CA LEU A 278 -26.26 4.32 22.12
C LEU A 278 -27.72 3.85 22.01
N PRO A 279 -28.08 2.81 21.24
CA PRO A 279 -29.47 2.38 21.15
C PRO A 279 -30.04 1.89 22.49
N LEU A 280 -29.22 1.27 23.33
CA LEU A 280 -29.64 0.81 24.65
C LEU A 280 -29.85 1.98 25.61
N LEU A 281 -28.97 2.98 25.55
CA LEU A 281 -29.08 4.19 26.36
C LEU A 281 -30.32 5.01 26.00
N VAL A 282 -30.59 5.19 24.70
CA VAL A 282 -31.77 5.93 24.22
C VAL A 282 -33.08 5.20 24.49
N ALA A 283 -33.09 3.88 24.55
CA ALA A 283 -34.29 3.12 24.87
C ALA A 283 -34.61 3.09 26.39
N GLY A 284 -33.59 3.29 27.23
CA GLY A 284 -33.71 3.21 28.69
C GLY A 284 -33.84 4.55 29.41
N GLY A 285 -33.61 5.67 28.72
CA GLY A 285 -33.78 7.04 29.22
C GLY A 285 -35.05 7.68 28.67
#